data_AF-A0AAE4I5C1-F1
#
_entry.id   AF-A0AAE4I5C1-F1
#
_cell.length_a   1.000
_cell.length_b   1.000
_cell.length_c   1.000
_cell.angle_alpha   90.00
_cell.angle_beta   90.00
_cell.angle_gamma   90.00
#
_symmetry.space_group_name_H-M   'P 1'
#
loop_
_entity.id
_entity.type
_entity.pdbx_description
1 polymer ?
#
loop_
_entity_poly.entity_id
_entity_poly.type
_entity_poly.pdbx_seq_one_letter_code
_entity_poly.pdbx_strand_id
1 'polypeptide(L)'
;MEAVKNKKRDRTGEKYGEFTIIQATDNDKEWLARCSCGKERIVKNKDMSSLTHCNSCAARIRAAKRKGQSKKPKKDKFTEMQNWMSPKMSKFKTDFFYTIEDDRFHELVVGKLINEYRHTAAFEIINYHESDKATLREQNFRILVAKKKATKMMS
;
A
#
# COMPACT_ATOMS: atom_id res chain seq x y z
N MET A 1 8.63 -34.33 -45.29
CA MET A 1 8.50 -33.76 -43.93
C MET A 1 7.11 -33.16 -43.82
N GLU A 2 6.11 -33.99 -43.54
CA GLU A 2 4.73 -33.50 -43.38
C GLU A 2 4.61 -32.81 -42.02
N ALA A 3 4.30 -31.51 -42.07
CA ALA A 3 4.07 -30.71 -40.88
C ALA A 3 2.92 -31.31 -40.09
N VAL A 4 3.23 -31.80 -38.88
CA VAL A 4 2.23 -32.25 -37.90
C VAL A 4 1.32 -31.07 -37.60
N LYS A 5 0.16 -31.06 -38.27
CA LYS A 5 -0.88 -30.05 -38.11
C LYS A 5 -1.35 -30.16 -36.66
N ASN A 6 -0.90 -29.25 -35.80
CA ASN A 6 -1.22 -29.24 -34.38
C ASN A 6 -2.75 -29.30 -34.23
N LYS A 7 -3.26 -30.45 -33.79
CA LYS A 7 -4.69 -30.71 -33.71
C LYS A 7 -5.27 -29.73 -32.69
N LYS A 8 -6.04 -28.74 -33.17
CA LYS A 8 -6.73 -27.78 -32.30
C LYS A 8 -7.53 -28.60 -31.29
N ARG A 9 -7.21 -28.43 -30.01
CA ARG A 9 -7.96 -29.08 -28.92
C ARG A 9 -9.36 -28.48 -28.94
N ASP A 10 -10.35 -29.31 -29.26
CA ASP A 10 -11.73 -28.94 -29.07
C ASP A 10 -12.00 -28.76 -27.58
N ARG A 11 -12.59 -27.62 -27.23
CA ARG A 11 -12.89 -27.23 -25.85
C ARG A 11 -14.40 -27.22 -25.57
N THR A 12 -15.18 -27.80 -26.47
CA THR A 12 -16.64 -27.82 -26.39
C THR A 12 -17.06 -28.65 -25.18
N GLY A 13 -17.96 -28.12 -24.36
CA GLY A 13 -18.41 -28.76 -23.11
C GLY A 13 -17.52 -28.50 -21.89
N GLU A 14 -16.35 -27.87 -22.05
CA GLU A 14 -15.53 -27.49 -20.89
C GLU A 14 -16.21 -26.37 -20.07
N LYS A 15 -16.07 -26.46 -18.74
CA LYS A 15 -16.65 -25.50 -17.79
C LYS A 15 -15.56 -24.61 -17.17
N TYR A 16 -15.79 -23.30 -17.18
CA TYR A 16 -14.91 -22.29 -16.59
C TYR A 16 -15.72 -21.35 -15.70
N GLY A 17 -15.60 -21.52 -14.39
CA GLY A 17 -16.46 -20.86 -13.41
C GLY A 17 -17.92 -21.25 -13.66
N GLU A 18 -18.78 -20.25 -13.89
CA GLU A 18 -20.19 -20.42 -14.25
C GLU A 18 -20.44 -20.48 -15.76
N PHE A 19 -19.40 -20.55 -16.60
CA PHE A 19 -19.54 -20.66 -18.05
C PHE A 19 -19.30 -22.07 -18.56
N THR A 20 -20.05 -22.47 -19.58
CA THR A 20 -19.84 -23.70 -20.35
C THR A 20 -19.58 -23.32 -21.81
N ILE A 21 -18.54 -23.89 -22.43
CA ILE A 21 -18.23 -23.67 -23.85
C ILE A 21 -19.24 -24.44 -24.71
N ILE A 22 -19.88 -23.76 -25.66
CA ILE A 22 -20.91 -24.36 -26.54
C ILE A 22 -20.34 -24.67 -27.93
N GLN A 23 -19.59 -23.75 -28.52
CA GLN A 23 -19.08 -23.88 -29.88
C GLN A 23 -17.84 -23.02 -30.12
N ALA A 24 -17.02 -23.42 -31.10
CA ALA A 24 -16.00 -22.56 -31.69
C ALA A 24 -16.67 -21.47 -32.54
N THR A 25 -16.03 -20.30 -32.65
CA THR A 25 -16.46 -19.26 -33.61
C THR A 25 -15.62 -19.32 -34.88
N ASP A 26 -15.87 -18.41 -35.84
CA ASP A 26 -15.11 -18.27 -37.09
C ASP A 26 -13.59 -18.09 -36.84
N ASN A 27 -13.24 -17.48 -35.71
CA ASN A 27 -11.87 -17.31 -35.27
C ASN A 27 -11.43 -18.44 -34.34
N ASP A 28 -10.37 -19.15 -34.73
CA ASP A 28 -9.82 -20.31 -34.03
C ASP A 28 -9.32 -20.07 -32.60
N LYS A 29 -9.17 -18.80 -32.21
CA LYS A 29 -8.73 -18.39 -30.87
C LYS A 29 -9.90 -17.99 -29.99
N GLU A 30 -11.13 -18.11 -30.46
CA GLU A 30 -12.33 -17.61 -29.80
C GLU A 30 -13.40 -18.71 -29.70
N TRP A 31 -14.10 -18.70 -28.57
CA TRP A 31 -15.09 -19.71 -28.23
C TRP A 31 -16.35 -19.03 -27.74
N LEU A 32 -17.52 -19.55 -28.12
CA LEU A 32 -18.79 -19.11 -27.58
C LEU A 32 -19.05 -19.84 -26.26
N ALA A 33 -19.21 -19.07 -25.19
CA ALA A 33 -19.45 -19.57 -23.85
C ALA A 33 -20.81 -19.10 -23.32
N ARG A 34 -21.57 -20.00 -22.70
CA ARG A 34 -22.85 -19.69 -22.04
C ARG A 34 -22.74 -19.79 -20.54
N CYS A 35 -23.18 -18.75 -19.85
CA CYS A 35 -23.25 -18.73 -18.41
C CYS A 35 -24.43 -19.55 -17.89
N SER A 36 -24.36 -20.04 -16.65
CA SER A 36 -25.49 -20.59 -15.89
C SER A 36 -26.70 -19.64 -15.85
N CYS A 37 -26.45 -18.32 -15.97
CA CYS A 37 -27.48 -17.28 -16.08
C CYS A 37 -28.21 -17.25 -17.44
N GLY A 38 -27.81 -18.08 -18.40
CA GLY A 38 -28.35 -18.16 -19.75
C GLY A 38 -27.69 -17.23 -20.78
N LYS A 39 -26.87 -16.25 -20.34
CA LYS A 39 -26.20 -15.28 -21.23
C LYS A 39 -24.99 -15.88 -21.92
N GLU A 40 -24.84 -15.54 -23.19
CA GLU A 40 -23.73 -15.99 -24.04
C GLU A 40 -22.70 -14.87 -24.22
N ARG A 41 -21.42 -15.25 -24.38
CA ARG A 41 -20.34 -14.33 -24.73
C ARG A 41 -19.25 -15.03 -25.51
N ILE A 42 -18.57 -14.27 -26.36
CA ILE A 42 -17.36 -14.71 -27.04
C ILE A 42 -16.18 -14.55 -26.07
N VAL A 43 -15.39 -15.60 -25.90
CA VAL A 43 -14.19 -15.60 -25.04
C VAL A 43 -12.97 -16.06 -25.81
N LYS A 44 -11.85 -15.39 -25.57
CA LYS A 44 -10.58 -15.74 -26.19
C LYS A 44 -9.91 -16.86 -25.41
N ASN A 45 -9.19 -17.73 -26.12
CA ASN A 45 -8.51 -18.89 -25.57
C ASN A 45 -7.58 -18.56 -24.39
N LYS A 46 -6.91 -17.40 -24.46
CA LYS A 46 -6.00 -16.90 -23.42
C LYS A 46 -6.72 -16.45 -22.14
N ASP A 47 -7.98 -16.04 -22.26
CA ASP A 47 -8.76 -15.48 -21.15
C ASP A 47 -9.64 -16.55 -20.49
N MET A 48 -9.68 -17.78 -21.04
CA MET A 48 -10.52 -18.91 -20.58
C MET A 48 -10.37 -19.25 -19.10
N SER A 49 -9.14 -19.25 -18.60
CA SER A 49 -8.85 -19.51 -17.18
C SER A 49 -9.37 -18.41 -16.25
N SER A 50 -9.57 -17.19 -16.74
CA SER A 50 -10.05 -16.05 -15.95
C SER A 50 -11.60 -15.97 -15.89
N LEU A 51 -12.30 -16.84 -16.61
CA LEU A 51 -13.77 -16.84 -16.62
C LEU A 51 -14.34 -17.26 -15.27
N THR A 52 -15.06 -16.35 -14.61
CA THR A 52 -15.79 -16.66 -13.37
C THR A 52 -17.31 -16.64 -13.55
N HIS A 53 -17.92 -15.51 -13.92
CA HIS A 53 -19.39 -15.38 -14.04
C HIS A 53 -19.80 -14.21 -14.95
N CYS A 54 -21.04 -14.22 -15.47
CA CYS A 54 -21.53 -13.18 -16.37
C CYS A 54 -21.64 -11.82 -15.64
N ASN A 55 -21.54 -10.69 -16.35
CA ASN A 55 -21.68 -9.36 -15.75
C ASN A 55 -23.00 -9.21 -14.95
N SER A 56 -24.06 -9.88 -15.41
CA SER A 56 -25.34 -9.97 -14.71
C SER A 56 -25.25 -10.68 -13.37
N CYS A 57 -24.60 -11.86 -13.33
CA CYS A 57 -24.34 -12.59 -12.09
C CYS A 57 -23.44 -11.78 -11.16
N ALA A 58 -22.42 -11.12 -11.72
CA ALA A 58 -21.52 -10.25 -10.96
C ALA A 58 -22.30 -9.14 -10.23
N ALA A 59 -23.21 -8.49 -10.94
CA ALA A 59 -24.07 -7.45 -10.36
C ALA A 59 -24.99 -8.01 -9.27
N ARG A 60 -25.60 -9.18 -9.49
CA ARG A 60 -26.46 -9.85 -8.50
C ARG A 60 -25.69 -10.24 -7.23
N ILE A 61 -24.48 -10.80 -7.36
CA ILE A 61 -23.60 -11.14 -6.23
C ILE A 61 -23.23 -9.87 -5.45
N ARG A 62 -22.85 -8.78 -6.14
CA ARG A 62 -22.52 -7.50 -5.49
C ARG A 62 -23.72 -6.90 -4.77
N ALA A 63 -24.91 -6.97 -5.36
CA ALA A 63 -26.14 -6.49 -4.76
C ALA A 63 -26.52 -7.31 -3.50
N ALA A 64 -26.39 -8.63 -3.56
CA ALA A 64 -26.62 -9.51 -2.40
C ALA A 64 -25.67 -9.18 -1.24
N LYS A 65 -24.37 -8.98 -1.52
CA LYS A 65 -23.38 -8.55 -0.51
C LYS A 65 -23.72 -7.21 0.15
N ARG A 66 -24.39 -6.30 -0.55
CA ARG A 66 -24.77 -4.98 -0.03
C ARG A 66 -26.00 -5.03 0.89
N LYS A 67 -26.92 -5.99 0.71
CA LYS A 67 -28.15 -6.07 1.51
C LYS A 67 -27.93 -6.37 3.00
N GLY A 68 -26.74 -6.85 3.39
CA GLY A 68 -26.37 -7.12 4.79
C GLY A 68 -25.29 -6.20 5.36
N GLN A 69 -24.77 -5.25 4.58
CA GLN A 69 -23.77 -4.29 5.08
C GLN A 69 -24.48 -3.01 5.50
N SER A 70 -24.49 -2.73 6.81
CA SER A 70 -24.81 -1.40 7.32
C SER A 70 -23.89 -0.39 6.63
N LYS A 71 -24.48 0.59 5.93
CA LYS A 71 -23.71 1.72 5.38
C LYS A 71 -22.89 2.29 6.52
N LYS A 72 -21.57 2.47 6.34
CA LYS A 72 -20.77 3.20 7.32
C LYS A 72 -21.50 4.51 7.62
N PRO A 73 -21.73 4.86 8.90
CA PRO A 73 -22.36 6.12 9.23
C PRO A 73 -21.54 7.23 8.56
N LYS A 74 -22.23 8.11 7.84
CA LYS A 74 -21.60 9.33 7.33
C LYS A 74 -21.12 10.08 8.58
N LYS A 75 -19.81 10.24 8.72
CA LYS A 75 -19.27 11.09 9.77
C LYS A 75 -19.79 12.50 9.49
N ASP A 76 -20.33 13.16 10.50
CA ASP A 76 -20.70 14.56 10.35
C ASP A 76 -19.43 15.40 10.17
N LYS A 77 -19.53 16.48 9.38
CA LYS A 77 -18.40 17.36 9.05
C LYS A 77 -17.69 17.88 10.31
N PHE A 78 -18.45 18.12 11.39
CA PHE A 78 -17.90 18.57 12.67
C PHE A 78 -16.98 17.53 13.32
N THR A 79 -17.39 16.24 13.29
CA THR A 79 -16.58 15.14 13.83
C THR A 79 -15.31 14.91 12.99
N GLU A 80 -15.36 15.16 11.69
CA GLU A 80 -14.18 15.10 10.81
C GLU A 80 -13.19 16.26 11.11
N MET A 81 -13.71 17.46 11.41
CA MET A 81 -12.91 18.64 11.75
C MET A 81 -12.22 18.55 13.11
N GLN A 82 -12.83 17.90 14.10
CA GLN A 82 -12.19 17.70 15.41
C GLN A 82 -10.85 16.97 15.30
N ASN A 83 -10.69 16.07 14.31
CA ASN A 83 -9.44 15.36 14.09
C ASN A 83 -8.30 16.25 13.54
N TRP A 84 -8.61 17.45 13.03
CA TRP A 84 -7.60 18.45 12.63
C TRP A 84 -7.18 19.36 13.79
N MET A 85 -8.02 19.46 14.83
CA MET A 85 -7.70 20.17 16.07
C MET A 85 -6.99 19.25 17.09
N SER A 86 -6.98 17.94 16.86
CA SER A 86 -6.13 17.01 17.60
C SER A 86 -4.69 17.50 17.58
N PRO A 87 -4.05 17.73 18.74
CA PRO A 87 -2.65 18.11 18.80
C PRO A 87 -1.83 17.10 18.01
N LYS A 88 -1.03 17.59 17.07
CA LYS A 88 -0.14 16.72 16.29
C LYS A 88 0.87 16.13 17.27
N MET A 89 0.67 14.88 17.66
CA MET A 89 1.49 14.20 18.68
C MET A 89 2.97 14.34 18.31
N SER A 90 3.77 14.84 19.24
CA SER A 90 5.21 14.95 19.04
C SER A 90 5.80 13.55 18.86
N LYS A 91 6.66 13.38 17.86
CA LYS A 91 7.37 12.11 17.59
C LYS A 91 8.36 11.82 18.72
N PHE A 92 9.01 12.86 19.23
CA PHE A 92 9.99 12.81 20.29
C PHE A 92 9.37 13.24 21.63
N LYS A 93 9.84 12.59 22.68
CA LYS A 93 9.55 12.89 24.08
C LYS A 93 10.76 13.58 24.70
N THR A 94 10.53 14.63 25.49
CA THR A 94 11.57 15.48 26.09
C THR A 94 12.41 14.80 27.17
N ASP A 95 11.92 13.68 27.71
CA ASP A 95 12.54 12.94 28.83
C ASP A 95 13.60 11.92 28.39
N PHE A 96 13.84 11.76 27.09
CA PHE A 96 14.76 10.74 26.57
C PHE A 96 15.97 11.35 25.86
N PHE A 97 17.04 10.57 25.81
CA PHE A 97 18.21 10.83 24.99
C PHE A 97 18.05 10.18 23.61
N TYR A 98 18.63 10.82 22.61
CA TYR A 98 18.57 10.38 21.22
C TYR A 98 19.98 10.28 20.64
N THR A 99 20.26 9.17 19.97
CA THR A 99 21.43 9.05 19.09
C THR A 99 21.12 9.74 17.78
N ILE A 100 22.06 10.54 17.30
CA ILE A 100 21.90 11.36 16.11
C ILE A 100 22.98 10.95 15.10
N GLU A 101 22.52 10.42 13.97
CA GLU A 101 23.37 10.01 12.86
C GLU A 101 23.37 11.14 11.83
N ASP A 102 24.41 11.96 11.84
CA ASP A 102 24.51 13.08 10.93
C ASP A 102 25.92 13.17 10.35
N ASP A 103 26.00 13.22 9.02
CA ASP A 103 27.22 13.22 8.22
C ASP A 103 28.21 14.36 8.56
N ARG A 104 27.75 15.40 9.27
CA ARG A 104 28.60 16.49 9.76
C ARG A 104 29.52 16.07 10.91
N PHE A 105 29.26 14.95 11.58
CA PHE A 105 30.02 14.48 12.74
C PHE A 105 30.79 13.21 12.41
N HIS A 106 31.97 13.05 13.01
CA HIS A 106 32.78 11.85 12.81
C HIS A 106 32.13 10.60 13.41
N GLU A 107 31.34 10.76 14.47
CA GLU A 107 30.65 9.68 15.16
C GLU A 107 29.21 10.05 15.54
N LEU A 108 28.50 9.06 16.05
CA LEU A 108 27.16 9.19 16.61
C LEU A 108 27.18 10.11 17.84
N VAL A 109 26.45 11.23 17.77
CA VAL A 109 26.31 12.14 18.91
C VAL A 109 25.03 11.87 19.68
N VAL A 110 25.07 12.09 20.99
CA VAL A 110 23.91 11.93 21.87
C VAL A 110 23.40 13.29 22.29
N GLY A 111 22.09 13.50 22.11
CA GLY A 111 21.46 14.75 22.50
C GLY A 111 20.09 14.60 23.16
N LYS A 112 19.71 15.62 23.92
CA LYS A 112 18.38 15.78 24.52
C LYS A 112 17.52 16.68 23.64
N LEU A 113 16.25 16.32 23.48
CA LEU A 113 15.30 17.10 22.67
C LEU A 113 15.05 18.47 23.32
N ILE A 114 15.26 19.55 22.56
CA ILE A 114 14.87 20.92 22.93
C ILE A 114 13.47 21.20 22.38
N ASN A 115 13.30 21.01 21.07
CA ASN A 115 12.04 21.29 20.40
C ASN A 115 11.86 20.39 19.17
N GLU A 116 10.60 20.14 18.83
CA GLU A 116 10.20 19.38 17.66
C GLU A 116 9.43 20.26 16.66
N TYR A 117 9.88 20.27 15.40
CA TYR A 117 9.22 20.95 14.30
C TYR A 117 8.53 19.95 13.38
N ARG A 118 7.96 20.40 12.25
CA ARG A 118 7.21 19.51 11.34
C ARG A 118 8.07 18.35 10.80
N HIS A 119 9.29 18.62 10.34
CA HIS A 119 10.19 17.64 9.70
C HIS A 119 11.58 17.55 10.35
N THR A 120 11.87 18.45 11.28
CA THR A 120 13.15 18.56 11.98
C THR A 120 12.94 18.56 13.49
N ALA A 121 14.00 18.34 14.24
CA ALA A 121 14.04 18.48 15.69
C ALA A 121 15.38 19.09 16.10
N ALA A 122 15.34 19.92 17.13
CA ALA A 122 16.49 20.55 17.72
C ALA A 122 16.92 19.76 18.97
N PHE A 123 18.21 19.46 19.05
CA PHE A 123 18.79 18.71 20.16
C PHE A 123 19.93 19.50 20.80
N GLU A 124 20.02 19.41 22.13
CA GLU A 124 21.18 19.83 22.91
C GLU A 124 22.11 18.64 23.04
N ILE A 125 23.35 18.78 22.56
CA ILE A 125 24.33 17.71 22.53
C ILE A 125 25.00 17.56 23.89
N ILE A 126 25.00 16.33 24.40
CA ILE A 126 25.51 15.97 25.73
C ILE A 126 26.77 15.13 25.59
N ASN A 127 26.77 14.18 24.65
CA ASN A 127 27.93 13.32 24.37
C ASN A 127 28.35 13.46 22.91
N TYR A 128 29.63 13.70 22.69
CA TYR A 128 30.23 13.98 21.39
C TYR A 128 31.71 13.59 21.39
N HIS A 129 32.26 13.31 20.22
CA HIS A 129 33.68 13.02 20.05
C HIS A 129 34.51 14.31 20.06
N GLU A 130 35.76 14.26 20.57
CA GLU A 130 36.59 15.47 20.75
C GLU A 130 36.86 16.22 19.44
N SER A 131 36.95 15.50 18.31
CA SER A 131 37.09 16.08 16.97
C SER A 131 35.94 17.02 16.58
N ASP A 132 34.72 16.75 17.04
CA ASP A 132 33.52 17.53 16.70
C ASP A 132 33.32 18.73 17.65
N LYS A 133 34.14 18.85 18.70
CA LYS A 133 34.02 19.86 19.76
C LYS A 133 34.07 21.29 19.23
N ALA A 134 34.95 21.56 18.25
CA ALA A 134 35.12 22.89 17.69
C ALA A 134 33.83 23.36 16.98
N THR A 135 33.31 22.51 16.09
CA THR A 135 32.07 22.75 15.34
C THR A 135 30.85 22.86 16.26
N LEU A 136 30.77 22.02 17.29
CA LEU A 136 29.69 22.10 18.28
C LEU A 136 29.77 23.40 19.10
N ARG A 137 30.96 23.89 19.42
CA ARG A 137 31.15 25.16 20.15
C ARG A 137 30.60 26.35 19.37
N GLU A 138 30.83 26.40 18.06
CA GLU A 138 30.29 27.45 17.17
C GLU A 138 28.76 27.44 17.16
N GLN A 139 28.16 26.25 17.27
CA GLN A 139 26.71 26.04 17.31
C GLN A 139 26.13 26.07 18.73
N ASN A 140 26.92 26.43 19.74
CA ASN A 140 26.55 26.42 21.16
C ASN A 140 25.94 25.07 21.61
N PHE A 141 26.52 23.97 21.13
CA PHE A 141 26.10 22.58 21.39
C PHE A 141 24.64 22.28 21.01
N ARG A 142 24.06 23.05 20.08
CA ARG A 142 22.69 22.87 19.62
C ARG A 142 22.67 22.53 18.15
N ILE A 143 21.99 21.46 17.78
CA ILE A 143 21.91 21.02 16.40
C ILE A 143 20.47 20.83 15.96
N LEU A 144 20.19 21.23 14.72
CA LEU A 144 18.94 20.95 14.04
C LEU A 144 19.16 19.78 13.08
N VAL A 145 18.37 18.73 13.22
CA VAL A 145 18.45 17.54 12.35
C VAL A 145 17.07 17.07 11.91
N ALA A 146 17.02 16.36 10.79
CA ALA A 146 15.79 15.74 10.32
C ALA A 146 15.33 14.64 11.29
N LYS A 147 14.03 14.51 11.55
CA LYS A 147 13.50 13.50 12.50
C LYS A 147 13.84 12.04 12.15
N LYS A 148 14.29 11.78 10.93
CA LYS A 148 14.71 10.46 10.44
C LYS A 148 16.13 10.09 10.87
N LYS A 149 16.94 11.07 11.28
CA LYS A 149 18.33 10.92 11.68
C LYS A 149 18.51 10.78 13.20
N ALA A 150 17.44 10.89 13.96
CA ALA A 150 17.46 10.79 15.42
C ALA A 150 16.69 9.54 15.86
N THR A 151 17.38 8.66 16.58
CA THR A 151 16.84 7.41 17.11
C THR A 151 16.83 7.47 18.63
N LYS A 152 15.74 7.00 19.25
CA LYS A 152 15.62 7.00 20.70
C LYS A 152 16.63 6.01 21.29
N MET A 153 17.45 6.47 22.24
CA MET A 153 18.26 5.55 23.04
C MET A 153 17.34 4.79 23.99
N MET A 154 17.44 3.46 23.97
CA MET A 154 16.83 2.62 24.99
C MET A 154 17.75 2.67 26.22
N SER A 155 17.19 3.06 27.36
CA SER A 155 17.82 2.89 28.66
C SER A 155 17.87 1.42 29.05
#